data_AF-A0A0Q4PEA1-F1
#
_entry.id   AF-A0A0Q4PEA1-F1
#
_cell.length_a   1.000
_cell.length_b   1.000
_cell.length_c   1.000
_cell.angle_alpha   90.00
_cell.angle_beta   90.00
_cell.angle_gamma   90.00
#
_symmetry.space_group_name_H-M   'P 1'
#
loop_
_entity.id
_entity.type
_entity.pdbx_description
1 polymer ?
#
loop_
_entity_poly.entity_id
_entity_poly.type
_entity_poly.pdbx_seq_one_letter_code
_entity_poly.pdbx_strand_id
1 'polypeptide(L)'
;MLEPRRNFLDVSQSVLGRAWVDRLDIAGSRLATAIAQRTGISDIVARILAGRGVELDSAEAYLEPTIRNLMPDPSTLTAMDDLASRLAQAVADNESIALFGDYDVDGASSCALMVRYLAHFGLTPQVHIPDRIFEGYGPNIAAMDKLIDAGATLIITLDCGTTSDGPIAHARNRGVDVLVIDHHLSDHDLPPATALVNPNRPDDISGLGYLCAAGVTFMVLVAVNRALRQRGDTGLPDLLRFLDIVALGTVCDVVPLVGLNRAFVIRGLEVARRGDNRGMSALALASRVSGPLNPYHLGFLIGPRINAGGRIGNAALGTQLLSLDDEHQALVIAAKLDELNTERQRIEVEAVEEATAVAAAEIGSGEGPPVLVLASANWHPGVVGLIAARLKERFDRPAFAIALHPDGTGTGSGRSMPGVDLGRAVIEAVETGLIPKGGGHAMAAGVTLRPGDLGPFRSFIADQLGKSVATARAASALKVDAALTARGATIDLLHKIEKAGPFGSGNPNPVFAFPAHRARFPQIVGKGGHVSFTLTSEDGARLKAIAFRAANTPLGDILMRDNEQPLHFAGTLNIDHYQGREQPQFRLSDIARPAR
;
A
#
# COMPACT_ATOMS: atom_id res chain seq x y z
N MET A 1 -15.29 13.42 28.09
CA MET A 1 -13.83 13.29 28.31
C MET A 1 -13.50 11.81 28.20
N LEU A 2 -12.66 11.41 27.25
CA LEU A 2 -12.13 10.04 27.21
C LEU A 2 -11.24 9.86 28.45
N GLU A 3 -11.46 8.80 29.24
CA GLU A 3 -10.56 8.48 30.35
C GLU A 3 -9.13 8.32 29.82
N PRO A 4 -8.11 8.84 30.52
CA PRO A 4 -6.72 8.70 30.11
C PRO A 4 -6.37 7.21 30.06
N ARG A 5 -5.96 6.72 28.88
CA ARG A 5 -5.54 5.33 28.71
C ARG A 5 -4.33 5.07 29.60
N ARG A 6 -4.41 4.04 30.45
CA ARG A 6 -3.29 3.62 31.30
C ARG A 6 -2.12 3.16 30.42
N ASN A 7 -0.91 3.54 30.80
CA ASN A 7 0.30 3.09 30.12
C ASN A 7 0.43 1.56 30.25
N PHE A 8 0.74 0.90 29.14
CA PHE A 8 0.98 -0.53 29.10
C PHE A 8 2.34 -0.86 29.73
N LEU A 9 2.37 -1.77 30.70
CA LEU A 9 3.56 -2.06 31.53
C LEU A 9 4.16 -0.80 32.20
N ASP A 10 3.31 0.18 32.53
CA ASP A 10 3.68 1.47 33.11
C ASP A 10 4.74 2.26 32.29
N VAL A 11 4.88 1.96 30.99
CA VAL A 11 5.82 2.65 30.09
C VAL A 11 5.23 3.98 29.62
N SER A 12 5.55 5.06 30.33
CA SER A 12 5.22 6.43 29.92
C SER A 12 6.17 6.98 28.86
N GLN A 13 7.41 6.48 28.81
CA GLN A 13 8.43 6.89 27.86
C GLN A 13 9.38 5.73 27.53
N SER A 14 9.36 5.29 26.28
CA SER A 14 10.27 4.28 25.74
C SER A 14 11.62 4.90 25.34
N VAL A 15 12.53 4.05 24.86
CA VAL A 15 13.82 4.47 24.28
C VAL A 15 13.63 5.43 23.10
N LEU A 16 12.56 5.25 22.34
CA LEU A 16 12.19 6.14 21.23
C LEU A 16 11.27 7.30 21.68
N GLY A 17 11.09 7.51 22.98
CA GLY A 17 10.28 8.60 23.52
C GLY A 17 8.77 8.39 23.45
N ARG A 18 8.29 7.16 23.18
CA ARG A 18 6.86 6.86 23.05
C ARG A 18 6.29 6.29 24.35
N ALA A 19 5.11 6.73 24.74
CA ALA A 19 4.31 5.96 25.70
C ALA A 19 3.85 4.65 25.05
N TRP A 20 3.78 3.56 25.82
CA TRP A 20 3.09 2.36 25.38
C TRP A 20 1.69 2.37 26.00
N VAL A 21 0.67 2.07 25.20
CA VAL A 21 -0.72 2.07 25.66
C VAL A 21 -1.40 0.79 25.21
N ASP A 22 -2.34 0.30 26.01
CA ASP A 22 -3.19 -0.81 25.56
C ASP A 22 -3.96 -0.36 24.31
N ARG A 23 -3.98 -1.22 23.29
CA ARG A 23 -4.77 -0.99 22.10
C ARG A 23 -6.26 -0.92 22.46
N LEU A 24 -6.70 -1.80 23.35
CA LEU A 24 -8.07 -1.89 23.83
C LEU A 24 -8.30 -0.91 24.98
N ASP A 25 -9.46 -0.27 24.95
CA ASP A 25 -10.01 0.34 26.15
C ASP A 25 -10.78 -0.71 26.98
N ILE A 26 -11.49 -0.25 28.02
CA ILE A 26 -12.27 -1.13 28.91
C ILE A 26 -13.36 -1.88 28.12
N ALA A 27 -14.03 -1.21 27.19
CA ALA A 27 -15.09 -1.82 26.38
C ALA A 27 -14.51 -2.86 25.43
N GLY A 28 -13.42 -2.54 24.72
CA GLY A 28 -12.70 -3.46 23.85
C GLY A 28 -12.17 -4.69 24.59
N SER A 29 -11.70 -4.52 25.83
CA SER A 29 -11.24 -5.64 26.66
C SER A 29 -12.38 -6.60 27.05
N ARG A 30 -13.57 -6.06 27.34
CA ARG A 30 -14.78 -6.87 27.58
C ARG A 30 -15.23 -7.60 26.32
N LEU A 31 -15.20 -6.92 25.18
CA LEU A 31 -15.52 -7.52 23.88
C LEU A 31 -14.56 -8.66 23.54
N ALA A 32 -13.25 -8.47 23.72
CA ALA A 32 -12.25 -9.53 23.53
C ALA A 32 -12.54 -10.76 24.41
N THR A 33 -12.87 -10.53 25.68
CA THR A 33 -13.22 -11.63 26.60
C THR A 33 -14.46 -12.39 26.11
N ALA A 34 -15.49 -11.67 25.67
CA ALA A 34 -16.70 -12.28 25.14
C ALA A 34 -16.44 -13.08 23.86
N ILE A 35 -15.62 -12.56 22.93
CA ILE A 35 -15.21 -13.26 21.71
C ILE A 35 -14.51 -14.58 22.05
N ALA A 36 -13.52 -14.53 22.95
CA ALA A 36 -12.77 -15.73 23.36
C ALA A 36 -13.69 -16.79 23.97
N GLN A 37 -14.60 -16.39 24.86
CA GLN A 37 -15.52 -17.31 25.53
C GLN A 37 -16.54 -17.94 24.58
N ARG A 38 -17.08 -17.17 23.62
CA ARG A 38 -18.14 -17.66 22.72
C ARG A 38 -17.61 -18.52 21.58
N THR A 39 -16.47 -18.14 21.00
CA THR A 39 -15.92 -18.79 19.80
C THR A 39 -14.86 -19.85 20.13
N GLY A 40 -14.36 -19.89 21.36
CA GLY A 40 -13.29 -20.79 21.78
C GLY A 40 -11.91 -20.44 21.20
N ILE A 41 -11.75 -19.30 20.53
CA ILE A 41 -10.44 -18.83 20.05
C ILE A 41 -9.59 -18.32 21.23
N SER A 42 -8.26 -18.32 21.05
CA SER A 42 -7.34 -17.85 22.09
C SER A 42 -7.56 -16.37 22.43
N ASP A 43 -7.38 -16.01 23.70
CA ASP A 43 -7.49 -14.63 24.20
C ASP A 43 -6.71 -13.61 23.35
N ILE A 44 -5.49 -13.95 22.93
CA ILE A 44 -4.66 -13.10 22.09
C ILE A 44 -5.34 -12.77 20.75
N VAL A 45 -5.89 -13.78 20.08
CA VAL A 45 -6.59 -13.58 18.81
C VAL A 45 -7.86 -12.76 19.04
N ALA A 46 -8.62 -13.05 20.11
CA ALA A 46 -9.80 -12.28 20.46
C ALA A 46 -9.49 -10.80 20.75
N ARG A 47 -8.37 -10.51 21.43
CA ARG A 47 -7.87 -9.15 21.64
C ARG A 47 -7.50 -8.46 20.34
N ILE A 48 -6.86 -9.18 19.41
CA ILE A 48 -6.55 -8.65 18.08
C ILE A 48 -7.86 -8.29 17.36
N LEU A 49 -8.84 -9.21 17.31
CA LEU A 49 -10.14 -8.98 16.68
C LEU A 49 -10.88 -7.76 17.27
N ALA A 50 -11.02 -7.69 18.59
CA ALA A 50 -11.63 -6.53 19.25
C ALA A 50 -10.86 -5.24 18.95
N GLY A 51 -9.53 -5.30 18.87
CA GLY A 51 -8.66 -4.17 18.53
C GLY A 51 -8.74 -3.73 17.07
N ARG A 52 -9.47 -4.48 16.23
CA ARG A 52 -9.84 -4.13 14.86
C ARG A 52 -11.32 -3.79 14.72
N GLY A 53 -12.06 -3.66 15.83
CA GLY A 53 -13.50 -3.36 15.82
C GLY A 53 -14.37 -4.52 15.36
N VAL A 54 -13.87 -5.76 15.47
CA VAL A 54 -14.65 -6.95 15.12
C VAL A 54 -15.61 -7.25 16.27
N GLU A 55 -16.89 -7.25 15.96
CA GLU A 55 -17.96 -7.57 16.90
C GLU A 55 -18.05 -9.06 17.20
N LEU A 56 -18.71 -9.39 18.32
CA LEU A 56 -18.85 -10.76 18.81
C LEU A 56 -19.43 -11.72 17.76
N ASP A 57 -20.50 -11.29 17.08
CA ASP A 57 -21.22 -12.12 16.10
C ASP A 57 -20.49 -12.22 14.74
N SER A 58 -19.52 -11.36 14.46
CA SER A 58 -18.76 -11.36 13.20
C SER A 58 -17.39 -12.04 13.30
N ALA A 59 -16.98 -12.45 14.50
CA ALA A 59 -15.65 -13.01 14.76
C ALA A 59 -15.30 -14.22 13.89
N GLU A 60 -16.20 -15.19 13.74
CA GLU A 60 -15.95 -16.38 12.91
C GLU A 60 -15.84 -16.02 11.43
N ALA A 61 -16.79 -15.25 10.91
CA ALA A 61 -16.79 -14.79 9.52
C ALA A 61 -15.57 -13.91 9.19
N TYR A 62 -15.06 -13.17 10.18
CA TYR A 62 -13.85 -12.36 10.02
C TYR A 62 -12.59 -13.23 9.86
N LEU A 63 -12.50 -14.34 10.60
CA LEU A 63 -11.37 -15.29 10.51
C LEU A 63 -11.41 -16.13 9.24
N GLU A 64 -12.59 -16.33 8.64
CA GLU A 64 -12.78 -17.09 7.41
C GLU A 64 -13.57 -16.30 6.35
N PRO A 65 -13.00 -15.17 5.85
CA PRO A 65 -13.72 -14.32 4.92
C PRO A 65 -13.91 -15.00 3.57
N THR A 66 -15.07 -14.81 2.97
CA THR A 66 -15.38 -15.31 1.62
C THR A 66 -15.82 -14.16 0.73
N ILE A 67 -15.53 -14.25 -0.57
CA ILE A 67 -16.02 -13.27 -1.55
C ILE A 67 -17.55 -13.21 -1.49
N ARG A 68 -18.22 -14.37 -1.43
CA ARG A 68 -19.69 -14.46 -1.36
C ARG A 68 -20.29 -13.64 -0.20
N ASN A 69 -19.67 -13.67 0.97
CA ASN A 69 -20.24 -13.02 2.16
C ASN A 69 -19.91 -11.52 2.22
N LEU A 70 -18.78 -11.10 1.64
CA LEU A 70 -18.26 -9.73 1.80
C LEU A 70 -18.43 -8.87 0.55
N MET A 71 -18.75 -9.46 -0.60
CA MET A 71 -19.02 -8.73 -1.83
C MET A 71 -20.50 -8.30 -1.84
N PRO A 72 -20.79 -6.98 -1.82
CA PRO A 72 -22.17 -6.52 -1.98
C PRO A 72 -22.64 -6.73 -3.43
N ASP A 73 -23.91 -6.45 -3.68
CA ASP A 73 -24.40 -6.34 -5.05
C ASP A 73 -23.63 -5.21 -5.78
N PRO A 74 -22.97 -5.48 -6.92
CA PRO A 74 -22.29 -4.42 -7.68
C PRO A 74 -23.17 -3.21 -8.02
N SER A 75 -24.49 -3.39 -8.16
CA SER A 75 -25.44 -2.28 -8.41
C SER A 75 -25.46 -1.22 -7.30
N THR A 76 -24.86 -1.48 -6.13
CA THR A 76 -24.72 -0.44 -5.10
C THR A 76 -23.74 0.65 -5.50
N LEU A 77 -22.82 0.39 -6.44
CA LEU A 77 -21.91 1.39 -7.00
C LEU A 77 -22.64 2.23 -8.05
N THR A 78 -22.52 3.55 -7.94
CA THR A 78 -23.23 4.48 -8.83
C THR A 78 -22.76 4.28 -10.28
N ALA A 79 -23.73 4.21 -11.21
CA ALA A 79 -23.56 3.95 -12.65
C ALA A 79 -22.93 2.58 -13.00
N MET A 80 -22.88 1.64 -12.05
CA MET A 80 -22.41 0.27 -12.32
C MET A 80 -23.22 -0.43 -13.42
N ASP A 81 -24.55 -0.36 -13.34
CA ASP A 81 -25.39 -1.10 -14.29
C ASP A 81 -25.31 -0.51 -15.71
N ASP A 82 -25.18 0.82 -15.84
CA ASP A 82 -24.97 1.49 -17.14
C ASP A 82 -23.62 1.09 -17.75
N LEU A 83 -22.55 1.12 -16.95
CA LEU A 83 -21.21 0.72 -17.38
C LEU A 83 -21.19 -0.77 -17.78
N ALA A 84 -21.76 -1.64 -16.95
CA ALA A 84 -21.80 -3.07 -17.19
C ALA A 84 -22.62 -3.42 -18.44
N SER A 85 -23.75 -2.75 -18.65
CA SER A 85 -24.59 -2.89 -19.84
C SER A 85 -23.84 -2.48 -21.10
N ARG A 86 -23.17 -1.31 -21.09
CA ARG A 86 -22.42 -0.81 -22.24
C ARG A 86 -21.24 -1.72 -22.61
N LEU A 87 -20.52 -2.25 -21.61
CA LEU A 87 -19.42 -3.18 -21.85
C LEU A 87 -19.92 -4.56 -22.31
N ALA A 88 -21.03 -5.07 -21.76
CA ALA A 88 -21.66 -6.29 -22.23
C ALA A 88 -22.12 -6.17 -23.71
N GLN A 89 -22.63 -4.99 -24.09
CA GLN A 89 -22.96 -4.70 -25.49
C GLN A 89 -21.72 -4.73 -26.38
N ALA A 90 -20.63 -4.05 -25.98
CA ALA A 90 -19.37 -4.05 -26.72
C ALA A 90 -18.80 -5.45 -26.95
N VAL A 91 -18.89 -6.32 -25.93
CA VAL A 91 -18.47 -7.71 -26.03
C VAL A 91 -19.32 -8.48 -27.05
N ALA A 92 -20.65 -8.34 -27.00
CA ALA A 92 -21.53 -9.04 -27.93
C ALA A 92 -21.38 -8.56 -29.38
N ASP A 93 -21.12 -7.28 -29.57
CA ASP A 93 -20.97 -6.67 -30.89
C ASP A 93 -19.55 -6.79 -31.46
N ASN A 94 -18.62 -7.39 -30.71
CA ASN A 94 -17.20 -7.48 -31.05
C ASN A 94 -16.59 -6.11 -31.40
N GLU A 95 -16.91 -5.10 -30.60
CA GLU A 95 -16.42 -3.74 -30.79
C GLU A 95 -14.88 -3.64 -30.69
N SER A 96 -14.33 -2.59 -31.30
CA SER A 96 -12.91 -2.25 -31.19
C SER A 96 -12.67 -1.51 -29.88
N ILE A 97 -12.20 -2.24 -28.87
CA ILE A 97 -11.98 -1.73 -27.51
C ILE A 97 -10.51 -1.34 -27.33
N ALA A 98 -10.29 -0.14 -26.78
CA ALA A 98 -8.99 0.28 -26.27
C ALA A 98 -9.02 0.45 -24.75
N LEU A 99 -7.91 0.15 -24.09
CA LEU A 99 -7.70 0.31 -22.66
C LEU A 99 -6.64 1.38 -22.42
N PHE A 100 -6.94 2.28 -21.48
CA PHE A 100 -6.00 3.26 -20.97
C PHE A 100 -5.78 2.97 -19.48
N GLY A 101 -4.57 2.59 -19.09
CA GLY A 101 -4.24 2.27 -17.69
C GLY A 101 -3.24 3.23 -17.06
N ASP A 102 -3.11 3.19 -15.74
CA ASP A 102 -1.96 3.79 -15.06
C ASP A 102 -0.72 2.88 -15.05
N TYR A 103 0.46 3.48 -14.81
CA TYR A 103 1.76 2.82 -14.90
C TYR A 103 2.16 2.01 -13.65
N ASP A 104 1.39 2.10 -12.57
CA ASP A 104 1.69 1.40 -11.33
C ASP A 104 1.08 -0.01 -11.28
N VAL A 105 1.16 -0.66 -10.12
CA VAL A 105 0.69 -2.05 -9.99
C VAL A 105 -0.84 -2.14 -10.07
N ASP A 106 -1.58 -1.16 -9.57
CA ASP A 106 -3.04 -1.21 -9.56
C ASP A 106 -3.60 -0.95 -10.96
N GLY A 107 -3.06 0.04 -11.67
CA GLY A 107 -3.32 0.26 -13.09
C GLY A 107 -2.96 -0.94 -13.96
N ALA A 108 -1.77 -1.52 -13.77
CA ALA A 108 -1.36 -2.72 -14.49
C ALA A 108 -2.25 -3.94 -14.20
N SER A 109 -2.69 -4.09 -12.94
CA SER A 109 -3.59 -5.16 -12.52
C SER A 109 -4.98 -4.98 -13.13
N SER A 110 -5.52 -3.75 -13.09
CA SER A 110 -6.82 -3.39 -13.67
C SER A 110 -6.85 -3.63 -15.17
N CYS A 111 -5.80 -3.21 -15.90
CA CYS A 111 -5.65 -3.51 -17.32
C CYS A 111 -5.54 -5.02 -17.58
N ALA A 112 -4.72 -5.75 -16.82
CA ALA A 112 -4.58 -7.19 -17.03
C ALA A 112 -5.90 -7.95 -16.78
N LEU A 113 -6.68 -7.57 -15.78
CA LEU A 113 -8.01 -8.11 -15.54
C LEU A 113 -8.91 -7.93 -16.77
N MET A 114 -8.95 -6.72 -17.32
CA MET A 114 -9.78 -6.40 -18.48
C MET A 114 -9.27 -7.09 -19.76
N VAL A 115 -7.96 -7.12 -20.00
CA VAL A 115 -7.36 -7.84 -21.14
C VAL A 115 -7.72 -9.33 -21.10
N ARG A 116 -7.53 -9.99 -19.95
CA ARG A 116 -7.83 -11.42 -19.82
C ARG A 116 -9.33 -11.71 -19.93
N TYR A 117 -10.18 -10.82 -19.42
CA TYR A 117 -11.62 -10.92 -19.57
C TYR A 117 -12.06 -10.79 -21.03
N LEU A 118 -11.57 -9.79 -21.76
CA LEU A 118 -11.90 -9.58 -23.17
C LEU A 118 -11.34 -10.70 -24.06
N ALA A 119 -10.14 -11.21 -23.76
CA ALA A 119 -9.53 -12.33 -24.47
C ALA A 119 -10.35 -13.62 -24.38
N HIS A 120 -11.07 -13.84 -23.26
CA HIS A 120 -12.01 -14.97 -23.12
C HIS A 120 -13.11 -14.95 -24.19
N PHE A 121 -13.52 -13.76 -24.64
CA PHE A 121 -14.49 -13.57 -25.72
C PHE A 121 -13.82 -13.43 -27.11
N GLY A 122 -12.52 -13.67 -27.22
CA GLY A 122 -11.77 -13.54 -28.48
C GLY A 122 -11.40 -12.11 -28.86
N LEU A 123 -11.61 -11.13 -27.98
CA LEU A 123 -11.30 -9.73 -28.22
C LEU A 123 -9.86 -9.42 -27.77
N THR A 124 -9.12 -8.71 -28.62
CA THR A 124 -7.73 -8.29 -28.33
C THR A 124 -7.68 -6.78 -28.26
N PRO A 125 -7.87 -6.18 -27.06
CA PRO A 125 -7.92 -4.74 -26.94
C PRO A 125 -6.54 -4.11 -27.17
N GLN A 126 -6.53 -2.89 -27.71
CA GLN A 126 -5.33 -2.05 -27.71
C GLN A 126 -5.08 -1.53 -26.30
N VAL A 127 -3.85 -1.53 -25.81
CA VAL A 127 -3.52 -1.07 -24.45
C VAL A 127 -2.52 0.07 -24.52
N HIS A 128 -2.87 1.20 -23.91
CA HIS A 128 -1.98 2.34 -23.72
C HIS A 128 -1.72 2.55 -22.22
N ILE A 129 -0.45 2.59 -21.85
CA ILE A 129 0.01 2.95 -20.51
C ILE A 129 0.91 4.20 -20.68
N PRO A 130 0.58 5.35 -20.08
CA PRO A 130 1.32 6.58 -20.30
C PRO A 130 2.71 6.52 -19.68
N ASP A 131 3.68 7.15 -20.35
CA ASP A 131 4.99 7.38 -19.74
C ASP A 131 4.89 8.55 -18.74
N ARG A 132 5.15 8.26 -17.47
CA ARG A 132 5.06 9.23 -16.37
C ARG A 132 5.93 10.48 -16.58
N ILE A 133 7.09 10.33 -17.24
CA ILE A 133 8.06 11.40 -17.43
C ILE A 133 7.67 12.28 -18.61
N PHE A 134 7.26 11.67 -19.73
CA PHE A 134 6.99 12.40 -20.97
C PHE A 134 5.52 12.83 -21.13
N GLU A 135 4.58 11.95 -20.78
CA GLU A 135 3.14 12.19 -20.95
C GLU A 135 2.48 12.67 -19.64
N GLY A 136 3.11 12.38 -18.50
CA GLY A 136 2.55 12.71 -17.19
C GLY A 136 1.62 11.63 -16.67
N TYR A 137 0.65 12.03 -15.84
CA TYR A 137 -0.29 11.12 -15.18
C TYR A 137 -1.67 11.19 -15.84
N GLY A 138 -2.28 10.03 -16.08
CA GLY A 138 -3.66 9.88 -16.56
C GLY A 138 -3.87 10.15 -18.05
N PRO A 139 -5.14 10.07 -18.51
CA PRO A 139 -5.53 10.35 -19.89
C PRO A 139 -5.08 11.73 -20.37
N ASN A 140 -4.63 11.80 -21.62
CA ASN A 140 -4.31 13.05 -22.30
C ASN A 140 -4.85 13.03 -23.73
N ILE A 141 -5.12 14.22 -24.29
CA ILE A 141 -5.77 14.36 -25.61
C ILE A 141 -4.99 13.62 -26.71
N ALA A 142 -3.65 13.76 -26.74
CA ALA A 142 -2.82 13.16 -27.76
C ALA A 142 -2.85 11.62 -27.72
N ALA A 143 -2.88 11.03 -26.52
CA ALA A 143 -3.01 9.58 -26.36
C ALA A 143 -4.43 9.09 -26.69
N MET A 144 -5.47 9.85 -26.35
CA MET A 144 -6.85 9.55 -26.77
C MET A 144 -6.96 9.55 -28.30
N ASP A 145 -6.40 10.57 -28.98
CA ASP A 145 -6.42 10.64 -30.44
C ASP A 145 -5.72 9.43 -31.08
N LYS A 146 -4.57 8.99 -30.54
CA LYS A 146 -3.88 7.78 -31.05
C LYS A 146 -4.77 6.55 -30.99
N LEU A 147 -5.50 6.34 -29.89
CA LEU A 147 -6.40 5.19 -29.73
C LEU A 147 -7.60 5.27 -30.69
N ILE A 148 -8.18 6.46 -30.82
CA ILE A 148 -9.32 6.70 -31.73
C ILE A 148 -8.90 6.50 -33.18
N ASP A 149 -7.76 7.07 -33.58
CA ASP A 149 -7.23 6.99 -34.94
C ASP A 149 -6.78 5.56 -35.30
N ALA A 150 -6.43 4.75 -34.29
CA ALA A 150 -6.19 3.32 -34.42
C ALA A 150 -7.49 2.48 -34.47
N GLY A 151 -8.66 3.12 -34.50
CA GLY A 151 -9.96 2.52 -34.76
C GLY A 151 -10.75 2.11 -33.51
N ALA A 152 -10.42 2.62 -32.32
CA ALA A 152 -11.21 2.36 -31.12
C ALA A 152 -12.62 2.98 -31.22
N THR A 153 -13.66 2.19 -30.97
CA THR A 153 -15.05 2.66 -30.83
C THR A 153 -15.46 2.82 -29.36
N LEU A 154 -14.72 2.15 -28.46
CA LEU A 154 -14.86 2.22 -27.03
C LEU A 154 -13.48 2.34 -26.37
N ILE A 155 -13.31 3.34 -25.50
CA ILE A 155 -12.13 3.47 -24.64
C ILE A 155 -12.54 3.20 -23.20
N ILE A 156 -11.79 2.35 -22.50
CA ILE A 156 -11.98 2.07 -21.07
C ILE A 156 -10.75 2.58 -20.32
N THR A 157 -10.93 3.57 -19.45
CA THR A 157 -9.87 4.03 -18.54
C THR A 157 -9.93 3.21 -17.25
N LEU A 158 -8.76 2.78 -16.79
CA LEU A 158 -8.58 1.86 -15.67
C LEU A 158 -7.57 2.47 -14.71
N ASP A 159 -7.97 2.64 -13.45
CA ASP A 159 -7.17 3.31 -12.40
C ASP A 159 -6.80 4.77 -12.73
N CYS A 160 -7.62 5.39 -13.58
CA CYS A 160 -7.48 6.79 -13.95
C CYS A 160 -8.76 7.26 -14.65
N GLY A 161 -8.87 8.58 -14.82
CA GLY A 161 -9.91 9.21 -15.64
C GLY A 161 -10.92 10.04 -14.86
N THR A 162 -11.12 9.80 -13.55
CA THR A 162 -12.13 10.55 -12.76
C THR A 162 -11.93 12.05 -12.78
N THR A 163 -10.69 12.52 -12.89
CA THR A 163 -10.34 13.94 -12.93
C THR A 163 -9.92 14.43 -14.32
N SER A 164 -10.19 13.65 -15.37
CA SER A 164 -9.71 13.88 -16.75
C SER A 164 -10.78 14.46 -17.68
N ASP A 165 -11.42 15.56 -17.26
CA ASP A 165 -12.51 16.22 -18.00
C ASP A 165 -12.17 16.50 -19.47
N GLY A 166 -11.11 17.28 -19.73
CA GLY A 166 -10.71 17.65 -21.09
C GLY A 166 -10.45 16.45 -22.03
N PRO A 167 -9.58 15.49 -21.67
CA PRO A 167 -9.31 14.31 -22.49
C PRO A 167 -10.55 13.44 -22.75
N ILE A 168 -11.42 13.25 -21.76
CA ILE A 168 -12.64 12.44 -21.91
C ILE A 168 -13.66 13.17 -22.78
N ALA A 169 -13.90 14.45 -22.54
CA ALA A 169 -14.78 15.27 -23.36
C ALA A 169 -14.33 15.29 -24.83
N HIS A 170 -13.02 15.37 -25.08
CA HIS A 170 -12.44 15.32 -26.41
C HIS A 170 -12.77 14.00 -27.13
N ALA A 171 -12.55 12.85 -26.49
CA ALA A 171 -12.88 11.55 -27.07
C ALA A 171 -14.38 11.40 -27.37
N ARG A 172 -15.25 11.88 -26.46
CA ARG A 172 -16.71 11.89 -26.64
C ARG A 172 -17.15 12.78 -27.81
N ASN A 173 -16.55 13.96 -27.96
CA ASN A 173 -16.80 14.87 -29.08
C ASN A 173 -16.37 14.28 -30.43
N ARG A 174 -15.42 13.35 -30.42
CA ARG A 174 -15.03 12.55 -31.59
C ARG A 174 -15.94 11.34 -31.86
N GLY A 175 -17.00 11.17 -31.08
CA GLY A 175 -18.00 10.10 -31.26
C GLY A 175 -17.60 8.74 -30.69
N VAL A 176 -16.56 8.69 -29.84
CA VAL A 176 -16.11 7.46 -29.18
C VAL A 176 -16.70 7.37 -27.77
N ASP A 177 -17.14 6.17 -27.39
CA ASP A 177 -17.60 5.93 -26.02
C ASP A 177 -16.43 5.82 -25.06
N VAL A 178 -16.61 6.37 -23.85
CA VAL A 178 -15.58 6.32 -22.80
C VAL A 178 -16.19 5.77 -21.52
N LEU A 179 -15.65 4.65 -21.04
CA LEU A 179 -15.97 4.10 -19.72
C LEU A 179 -14.82 4.37 -18.77
N VAL A 180 -15.13 4.83 -17.56
CA VAL A 180 -14.12 5.15 -16.55
C VAL A 180 -14.32 4.21 -15.36
N ILE A 181 -13.28 3.45 -15.02
CA ILE A 181 -13.23 2.58 -13.84
C ILE A 181 -12.05 3.02 -13.00
N ASP A 182 -12.33 3.63 -11.86
CA ASP A 182 -11.33 4.37 -11.10
C ASP A 182 -11.69 4.33 -9.60
N HIS A 183 -10.77 4.77 -8.75
CA HIS A 183 -10.95 4.84 -7.30
C HIS A 183 -10.37 6.11 -6.68
N HIS A 184 -9.75 7.01 -7.46
CA HIS A 184 -9.20 8.25 -6.93
C HIS A 184 -10.27 9.18 -6.34
N LEU A 185 -9.90 9.99 -5.34
CA LEU A 185 -10.79 11.00 -4.77
C LEU A 185 -11.21 12.03 -5.83
N SER A 186 -12.46 12.49 -5.76
CA SER A 186 -12.99 13.56 -6.61
C SER A 186 -13.82 14.55 -5.81
N ASP A 187 -13.38 15.80 -5.78
CA ASP A 187 -14.08 16.92 -5.13
C ASP A 187 -14.69 17.90 -6.16
N HIS A 188 -14.75 17.50 -7.43
CA HIS A 188 -15.11 18.35 -8.57
C HIS A 188 -16.17 17.69 -9.47
N ASP A 189 -16.63 18.46 -10.46
CA ASP A 189 -17.49 17.96 -11.53
C ASP A 189 -16.85 16.74 -12.21
N LEU A 190 -17.66 15.71 -12.43
CA LEU A 190 -17.23 14.48 -13.07
C LEU A 190 -17.12 14.68 -14.59
N PRO A 191 -16.14 14.04 -15.24
CA PRO A 191 -15.95 14.13 -16.69
C PRO A 191 -17.17 13.55 -17.42
N PRO A 192 -17.45 14.00 -18.66
CA PRO A 192 -18.62 13.59 -19.42
C PRO A 192 -18.45 12.19 -20.07
N ALA A 193 -18.00 11.20 -19.31
CA ALA A 193 -17.87 9.81 -19.75
C ALA A 193 -19.23 9.18 -20.09
N THR A 194 -19.24 8.15 -20.94
CA THR A 194 -20.45 7.36 -21.25
C THR A 194 -21.00 6.71 -19.98
N ALA A 195 -20.11 6.15 -19.16
CA ALA A 195 -20.38 5.81 -17.77
C ALA A 195 -19.07 5.86 -16.98
N LEU A 196 -19.16 6.27 -15.73
CA LEU A 196 -18.06 6.28 -14.78
C LEU A 196 -18.46 5.33 -13.66
N VAL A 197 -17.54 4.58 -13.07
CA VAL A 197 -17.71 3.84 -11.81
C VAL A 197 -16.50 4.18 -10.95
N ASN A 198 -16.76 4.83 -9.82
CA ASN A 198 -15.74 5.19 -8.84
C ASN A 198 -16.42 5.33 -7.47
N PRO A 199 -16.04 4.53 -6.46
CA PRO A 199 -16.66 4.56 -5.13
C PRO A 199 -16.29 5.80 -4.29
N ASN A 200 -15.36 6.64 -4.77
CA ASN A 200 -14.92 7.87 -4.12
C ASN A 200 -15.46 9.13 -4.81
N ARG A 201 -16.44 9.00 -5.72
CA ARG A 201 -17.19 10.16 -6.21
C ARG A 201 -18.13 10.71 -5.12
N PRO A 202 -18.52 12.00 -5.18
CA PRO A 202 -19.39 12.60 -4.17
C PRO A 202 -20.79 11.98 -4.02
N ASP A 203 -21.37 11.43 -5.09
CA ASP A 203 -22.73 10.86 -5.15
C ASP A 203 -22.78 9.33 -4.95
N ASP A 204 -21.66 8.66 -4.72
CA ASP A 204 -21.64 7.23 -4.43
C ASP A 204 -21.71 6.97 -2.93
N ILE A 205 -22.70 6.20 -2.52
CA ILE A 205 -23.00 5.87 -1.11
C ILE A 205 -22.76 4.39 -0.80
N SER A 206 -22.06 3.66 -1.67
CA SER A 206 -21.82 2.21 -1.53
C SER A 206 -21.01 1.84 -0.29
N GLY A 207 -20.23 2.80 0.25
CA GLY A 207 -19.27 2.54 1.32
C GLY A 207 -18.03 1.78 0.87
N LEU A 208 -17.80 1.65 -0.45
CA LEU A 208 -16.69 0.90 -1.03
C LEU A 208 -15.48 1.78 -1.40
N GLY A 209 -15.40 3.02 -0.91
CA GLY A 209 -14.29 3.96 -1.19
C GLY A 209 -12.90 3.47 -0.77
N TYR A 210 -12.83 2.36 -0.03
CA TYR A 210 -11.59 1.69 0.34
C TYR A 210 -11.07 0.71 -0.73
N LEU A 211 -11.80 0.43 -1.81
CA LEU A 211 -11.33 -0.45 -2.88
C LEU A 211 -10.21 0.23 -3.69
N CYS A 212 -9.26 -0.58 -4.14
CA CYS A 212 -8.34 -0.21 -5.23
C CYS A 212 -9.07 -0.33 -6.58
N ALA A 213 -8.55 0.27 -7.64
CA ALA A 213 -9.12 0.18 -8.98
C ALA A 213 -9.19 -1.27 -9.51
N ALA A 214 -8.24 -2.15 -9.18
CA ALA A 214 -8.35 -3.57 -9.56
C ALA A 214 -9.53 -4.25 -8.86
N GLY A 215 -9.85 -3.86 -7.62
CA GLY A 215 -11.03 -4.30 -6.90
C GLY A 215 -12.33 -3.78 -7.52
N VAL A 216 -12.36 -2.51 -7.92
CA VAL A 216 -13.50 -1.91 -8.64
C VAL A 216 -13.69 -2.58 -10.01
N THR A 217 -12.59 -2.83 -10.74
CA THR A 217 -12.60 -3.56 -12.02
C THR A 217 -13.18 -4.96 -11.84
N PHE A 218 -12.79 -5.69 -10.79
CA PHE A 218 -13.39 -6.99 -10.49
C PHE A 218 -14.91 -6.90 -10.27
N MET A 219 -15.38 -5.90 -9.53
CA MET A 219 -16.82 -5.66 -9.31
C MET A 219 -17.56 -5.38 -10.64
N VAL A 220 -16.95 -4.59 -11.53
CA VAL A 220 -17.45 -4.37 -12.88
C VAL A 220 -17.56 -5.68 -13.65
N LEU A 221 -16.52 -6.52 -13.65
CA LEU A 221 -16.56 -7.80 -14.37
C LEU A 221 -17.66 -8.74 -13.83
N VAL A 222 -17.93 -8.72 -12.52
CA VAL A 222 -19.05 -9.44 -11.91
C VAL A 222 -20.39 -8.91 -12.45
N ALA A 223 -20.56 -7.60 -12.55
CA ALA A 223 -21.76 -6.96 -13.10
C ALA A 223 -21.94 -7.25 -14.59
N VAL A 224 -20.87 -7.22 -15.38
CA VAL A 224 -20.89 -7.57 -16.82
C VAL A 224 -21.27 -9.04 -17.00
N ASN A 225 -20.68 -9.97 -16.23
CA ASN A 225 -21.08 -11.37 -16.25
C ASN A 225 -22.57 -11.55 -15.91
N ARG A 226 -23.11 -10.74 -14.98
CA ARG A 226 -24.55 -10.74 -14.69
C ARG A 226 -25.37 -10.26 -15.89
N ALA A 227 -24.98 -9.16 -16.53
CA ALA A 227 -25.66 -8.60 -17.70
C ALA A 227 -25.65 -9.57 -18.89
N LEU A 228 -24.50 -10.18 -19.22
CA LEU A 228 -24.38 -11.20 -20.27
C LEU A 228 -25.27 -12.43 -19.96
N ARG A 229 -25.26 -12.91 -18.72
CA ARG A 229 -26.14 -14.03 -18.32
C ARG A 229 -27.62 -13.71 -18.52
N GLN A 230 -28.04 -12.47 -18.24
CA GLN A 230 -29.43 -12.04 -18.45
C GLN A 230 -29.80 -11.98 -19.94
N ARG A 231 -28.83 -11.79 -20.83
CA ARG A 231 -29.00 -11.86 -22.29
C ARG A 231 -29.02 -13.29 -22.83
N GLY A 232 -28.72 -14.28 -21.99
CA GLY A 232 -28.69 -15.69 -22.35
C GLY A 232 -27.30 -16.22 -22.71
N ASP A 233 -26.24 -15.42 -22.54
CA ASP A 233 -24.87 -15.87 -22.79
C ASP A 233 -24.48 -16.99 -21.83
N THR A 234 -23.84 -18.02 -22.38
CA THR A 234 -23.31 -19.18 -21.63
C THR A 234 -21.79 -19.25 -21.77
N GLY A 235 -21.11 -19.95 -20.86
CA GLY A 235 -19.64 -20.07 -20.92
C GLY A 235 -18.89 -18.82 -20.45
N LEU A 236 -19.47 -18.05 -19.53
CA LEU A 236 -18.83 -16.87 -18.92
C LEU A 236 -17.53 -17.23 -18.17
N PRO A 237 -16.55 -16.31 -18.12
CA PRO A 237 -15.27 -16.57 -17.45
C PRO A 237 -15.44 -16.78 -15.94
N ASP A 238 -14.66 -17.71 -15.38
CA ASP A 238 -14.54 -17.90 -13.93
C ASP A 238 -13.64 -16.82 -13.32
N LEU A 239 -14.28 -15.74 -12.86
CA LEU A 239 -13.60 -14.58 -12.28
C LEU A 239 -12.79 -14.93 -11.03
N LEU A 240 -13.13 -16.01 -10.30
CA LEU A 240 -12.37 -16.39 -9.10
C LEU A 240 -10.91 -16.73 -9.42
N ARG A 241 -10.61 -17.12 -10.67
CA ARG A 241 -9.25 -17.38 -11.15
C ARG A 241 -8.40 -16.12 -11.30
N PHE A 242 -9.00 -14.93 -11.20
CA PHE A 242 -8.32 -13.64 -11.34
C PHE A 242 -8.02 -12.96 -9.99
N LEU A 243 -8.42 -13.58 -8.87
CA LEU A 243 -8.28 -12.97 -7.55
C LEU A 243 -6.81 -12.75 -7.14
N ASP A 244 -5.86 -13.49 -7.71
CA ASP A 244 -4.43 -13.25 -7.51
C ASP A 244 -3.98 -11.88 -8.03
N ILE A 245 -4.48 -11.47 -9.21
CA ILE A 245 -4.23 -10.13 -9.78
C ILE A 245 -4.94 -9.06 -8.94
N VAL A 246 -6.19 -9.31 -8.51
CA VAL A 246 -6.92 -8.38 -7.62
C VAL A 246 -6.19 -8.17 -6.31
N ALA A 247 -5.69 -9.25 -5.69
CA ALA A 247 -4.91 -9.19 -4.45
C ALA A 247 -3.59 -8.45 -4.64
N LEU A 248 -2.92 -8.60 -5.78
CA LEU A 248 -1.71 -7.88 -6.11
C LEU A 248 -1.97 -6.37 -6.14
N GLY A 249 -2.95 -5.91 -6.93
CA GLY A 249 -3.34 -4.49 -7.00
C GLY A 249 -3.70 -3.95 -5.61
N THR A 250 -4.59 -4.64 -4.89
CA THR A 250 -5.05 -4.26 -3.55
C THR A 250 -3.90 -4.07 -2.55
N VAL A 251 -2.93 -5.01 -2.51
CA VAL A 251 -1.81 -4.91 -1.58
C VAL A 251 -0.82 -3.82 -1.99
N CYS A 252 -0.57 -3.67 -3.30
CA CYS A 252 0.43 -2.74 -3.81
C CYS A 252 -0.04 -1.30 -3.85
N ASP A 253 -1.34 -1.05 -3.92
CA ASP A 253 -1.96 0.27 -3.81
C ASP A 253 -2.08 0.75 -2.34
N VAL A 254 -1.78 -0.14 -1.38
CA VAL A 254 -1.74 0.21 0.06
C VAL A 254 -3.12 0.68 0.57
N VAL A 255 -4.20 0.24 -0.07
CA VAL A 255 -5.57 0.47 0.39
C VAL A 255 -5.89 -0.33 1.66
N PRO A 256 -6.86 0.11 2.47
CA PRO A 256 -7.24 -0.59 3.70
C PRO A 256 -7.64 -2.07 3.45
N LEU A 257 -6.98 -3.00 4.15
CA LEU A 257 -7.24 -4.45 4.10
C LEU A 257 -8.39 -4.85 5.02
N VAL A 258 -9.55 -4.25 4.78
CA VAL A 258 -10.81 -4.47 5.51
C VAL A 258 -11.91 -4.90 4.55
N GLY A 259 -13.05 -5.37 5.07
CA GLY A 259 -14.23 -5.68 4.25
C GLY A 259 -13.92 -6.57 3.04
N LEU A 260 -14.29 -6.11 1.85
CA LEU A 260 -14.09 -6.85 0.61
C LEU A 260 -12.60 -6.98 0.21
N ASN A 261 -11.77 -5.96 0.44
CA ASN A 261 -10.32 -6.04 0.19
C ASN A 261 -9.66 -7.16 1.00
N ARG A 262 -10.08 -7.36 2.25
CA ARG A 262 -9.62 -8.48 3.08
C ARG A 262 -9.93 -9.83 2.41
N ALA A 263 -11.13 -9.99 1.87
CA ALA A 263 -11.54 -11.20 1.17
C ALA A 263 -10.77 -11.40 -0.13
N PHE A 264 -10.60 -10.32 -0.93
CA PHE A 264 -9.79 -10.34 -2.15
C PHE A 264 -8.35 -10.78 -1.87
N VAL A 265 -7.71 -10.22 -0.85
CA VAL A 265 -6.32 -10.56 -0.55
C VAL A 265 -6.17 -11.99 -0.02
N ILE A 266 -7.03 -12.45 0.90
CA ILE A 266 -6.94 -13.84 1.41
C ILE A 266 -7.17 -14.85 0.29
N ARG A 267 -8.27 -14.70 -0.46
CA ARG A 267 -8.62 -15.65 -1.53
C ARG A 267 -7.70 -15.53 -2.73
N GLY A 268 -7.22 -14.33 -3.05
CA GLY A 268 -6.22 -14.10 -4.07
C GLY A 268 -4.87 -14.72 -3.75
N LEU A 269 -4.44 -14.71 -2.49
CA LEU A 269 -3.23 -15.43 -2.07
C LEU A 269 -3.40 -16.96 -2.21
N GLU A 270 -4.58 -17.50 -1.90
CA GLU A 270 -4.90 -18.91 -2.14
C GLU A 270 -4.81 -19.27 -3.64
N VAL A 271 -5.29 -18.38 -4.52
CA VAL A 271 -5.18 -18.55 -5.98
C VAL A 271 -3.74 -18.42 -6.45
N ALA A 272 -3.02 -17.38 -6.01
CA ALA A 272 -1.63 -17.12 -6.40
C ALA A 272 -0.69 -18.29 -6.05
N ARG A 273 -0.92 -18.95 -4.91
CA ARG A 273 -0.13 -20.11 -4.46
C ARG A 273 -0.31 -21.35 -5.34
N ARG A 274 -1.33 -21.40 -6.22
CA ARG A 274 -1.51 -22.49 -7.19
C ARG A 274 -0.52 -22.39 -8.36
N GLY A 275 -0.04 -21.18 -8.66
CA GLY A 275 0.94 -20.94 -9.72
C GLY A 275 0.36 -20.96 -11.15
N ASP A 276 -0.96 -20.85 -11.31
CA ASP A 276 -1.60 -20.89 -12.64
C ASP A 276 -1.31 -19.63 -13.47
N ASN A 277 -1.13 -18.48 -12.82
CA ASN A 277 -0.76 -17.23 -13.48
C ASN A 277 0.75 -17.19 -13.75
N ARG A 278 1.10 -17.23 -15.05
CA ARG A 278 2.49 -17.32 -15.51
C ARG A 278 3.30 -16.06 -15.18
N GLY A 279 2.69 -14.88 -15.32
CA GLY A 279 3.33 -13.62 -14.97
C GLY A 279 3.67 -13.53 -13.48
N MET A 280 2.72 -13.87 -12.62
CA MET A 280 2.93 -13.91 -11.17
C MET A 280 3.99 -14.93 -10.75
N SER A 281 3.95 -16.12 -11.36
CA SER A 281 4.92 -17.19 -11.08
C SER A 281 6.34 -16.79 -11.52
N ALA A 282 6.47 -16.17 -12.69
CA ALA A 282 7.74 -15.65 -13.19
C ALA A 282 8.31 -14.55 -12.28
N LEU A 283 7.48 -13.64 -11.77
CA LEU A 283 7.92 -12.63 -10.79
C LEU A 283 8.32 -13.25 -9.46
N ALA A 284 7.59 -14.26 -8.96
CA ALA A 284 7.94 -14.97 -7.74
C ALA A 284 9.32 -15.66 -7.86
N LEU A 285 9.60 -16.25 -9.03
CA LEU A 285 10.90 -16.85 -9.34
C LEU A 285 12.01 -15.80 -9.42
N ALA A 286 11.81 -14.74 -10.21
CA ALA A 286 12.78 -13.65 -10.36
C ALA A 286 13.10 -12.97 -9.02
N SER A 287 12.08 -12.85 -8.15
CA SER A 287 12.21 -12.29 -6.81
C SER A 287 12.77 -13.23 -5.75
N ARG A 288 13.03 -14.49 -6.11
CA ARG A 288 13.57 -15.52 -5.21
C ARG A 288 12.73 -15.65 -3.93
N VAL A 289 11.41 -15.60 -4.08
CA VAL A 289 10.47 -15.80 -2.97
C VAL A 289 10.75 -17.15 -2.31
N SER A 290 10.76 -17.16 -0.98
CA SER A 290 10.85 -18.38 -0.18
C SER A 290 9.52 -18.62 0.53
N GLY A 291 9.08 -19.88 0.55
CA GLY A 291 7.81 -20.26 1.17
C GLY A 291 6.57 -19.78 0.40
N PRO A 292 5.38 -19.90 0.99
CA PRO A 292 4.13 -19.52 0.34
C PRO A 292 4.01 -17.99 0.15
N LEU A 293 3.36 -17.57 -0.94
CA LEU A 293 3.06 -16.15 -1.15
C LEU A 293 2.21 -15.59 0.00
N ASN A 294 2.55 -14.38 0.43
CA ASN A 294 1.88 -13.64 1.49
C ASN A 294 1.84 -12.15 1.12
N PRO A 295 1.12 -11.28 1.87
CA PRO A 295 1.05 -9.85 1.54
C PRO A 295 2.42 -9.17 1.48
N TYR A 296 3.39 -9.61 2.29
CA TYR A 296 4.75 -9.09 2.23
C TYR A 296 5.42 -9.39 0.89
N HIS A 297 5.29 -10.61 0.37
CA HIS A 297 5.82 -10.97 -0.95
C HIS A 297 5.19 -10.12 -2.07
N LEU A 298 3.87 -9.88 -2.03
CA LEU A 298 3.20 -9.00 -2.99
C LEU A 298 3.71 -7.56 -2.89
N GLY A 299 3.63 -6.94 -1.71
CA GLY A 299 3.93 -5.52 -1.53
C GLY A 299 5.42 -5.14 -1.57
N PHE A 300 6.32 -6.05 -1.20
CA PHE A 300 7.74 -5.73 -1.02
C PHE A 300 8.69 -6.48 -1.97
N LEU A 301 8.24 -7.53 -2.66
CA LEU A 301 9.07 -8.27 -3.61
C LEU A 301 8.51 -8.19 -5.04
N ILE A 302 7.26 -8.58 -5.24
CA ILE A 302 6.64 -8.68 -6.57
C ILE A 302 6.25 -7.31 -7.11
N GLY A 303 5.38 -6.58 -6.41
CA GLY A 303 4.91 -5.25 -6.83
C GLY A 303 6.02 -4.25 -7.14
N PRO A 304 7.10 -4.16 -6.33
CA PRO A 304 8.23 -3.28 -6.63
C PRO A 304 8.92 -3.53 -7.97
N ARG A 305 8.84 -4.74 -8.53
CA ARG A 305 9.38 -5.06 -9.85
C ARG A 305 8.52 -4.50 -10.97
N ILE A 306 7.20 -4.68 -10.86
CA ILE A 306 6.24 -4.06 -11.80
C ILE A 306 6.39 -2.54 -11.77
N ASN A 307 6.38 -1.94 -10.57
CA ASN A 307 6.56 -0.50 -10.39
C ASN A 307 7.89 0.05 -10.92
N ALA A 308 8.94 -0.78 -11.01
CA ALA A 308 10.21 -0.34 -11.57
C ALA A 308 10.09 -0.04 -13.08
N GLY A 309 9.22 -0.78 -13.78
CA GLY A 309 8.84 -0.51 -15.17
C GLY A 309 8.33 0.92 -15.35
N GLY A 310 7.29 1.31 -14.62
CA GLY A 310 6.72 2.66 -14.69
C GLY A 310 7.58 3.79 -14.12
N ARG A 311 8.65 3.49 -13.37
CA ARG A 311 9.51 4.50 -12.75
C ARG A 311 10.74 4.87 -13.56
N ILE A 312 11.37 3.88 -14.19
CA ILE A 312 12.67 4.05 -14.87
C ILE A 312 12.79 3.24 -16.17
N GLY A 313 11.68 2.72 -16.71
CA GLY A 313 11.69 1.88 -17.90
C GLY A 313 10.37 1.94 -18.67
N ASN A 314 10.02 0.84 -19.33
CA ASN A 314 8.76 0.73 -20.06
C ASN A 314 7.62 0.36 -19.10
N ALA A 315 6.67 1.28 -18.93
CA ALA A 315 5.51 1.14 -18.07
C ALA A 315 4.57 -0.02 -18.47
N ALA A 316 4.50 -0.35 -19.77
CA ALA A 316 3.58 -1.39 -20.27
C ALA A 316 4.00 -2.82 -19.87
N LEU A 317 5.24 -3.04 -19.43
CA LEU A 317 5.76 -4.38 -19.10
C LEU A 317 4.96 -5.06 -17.97
N GLY A 318 4.46 -4.28 -17.01
CA GLY A 318 3.63 -4.80 -15.91
C GLY A 318 2.33 -5.41 -16.43
N THR A 319 1.58 -4.62 -17.19
CA THR A 319 0.32 -5.03 -17.82
C THR A 319 0.51 -6.22 -18.75
N GLN A 320 1.55 -6.17 -19.59
CA GLN A 320 1.88 -7.28 -20.51
C GLN A 320 2.13 -8.56 -19.74
N LEU A 321 3.02 -8.53 -18.74
CA LEU A 321 3.38 -9.71 -17.96
C LEU A 321 2.17 -10.36 -17.26
N LEU A 322 1.31 -9.56 -16.65
CA LEU A 322 0.12 -10.04 -15.94
C LEU A 322 -0.99 -10.55 -16.88
N SER A 323 -0.91 -10.22 -18.18
CA SER A 323 -1.90 -10.61 -19.19
C SER A 323 -1.51 -11.88 -19.96
N LEU A 324 -0.24 -12.30 -19.92
CA LEU A 324 0.29 -13.40 -20.72
C LEU A 324 0.01 -14.79 -20.12
N ASP A 325 -0.25 -15.76 -21.01
CA ASP A 325 -0.26 -17.19 -20.69
C ASP A 325 1.00 -17.93 -21.19
N ASP A 326 1.86 -17.29 -21.98
CA ASP A 326 3.13 -17.86 -22.46
C ASP A 326 4.22 -17.78 -21.39
N GLU A 327 4.69 -18.94 -20.92
CA GLU A 327 5.67 -19.04 -19.84
C GLU A 327 7.04 -18.45 -20.21
N HIS A 328 7.50 -18.64 -21.46
CA HIS A 328 8.80 -18.14 -21.89
C HIS A 328 8.82 -16.62 -21.95
N GLN A 329 7.80 -16.01 -22.56
CA GLN A 329 7.64 -14.55 -22.59
C GLN A 329 7.49 -13.98 -21.18
N ALA A 330 6.74 -14.65 -20.31
CA ALA A 330 6.60 -14.23 -18.92
C ALA A 330 7.96 -14.19 -18.20
N LEU A 331 8.81 -15.21 -18.38
CA LEU A 331 10.16 -15.24 -17.81
C LEU A 331 11.06 -14.11 -18.35
N VAL A 332 10.99 -13.83 -19.64
CA VAL A 332 11.76 -12.73 -20.27
C VAL A 332 11.37 -11.38 -19.68
N ILE A 333 10.07 -11.09 -19.61
CA ILE A 333 9.60 -9.80 -19.07
C ILE A 333 9.87 -9.71 -17.56
N ALA A 334 9.68 -10.79 -16.80
CA ALA A 334 9.98 -10.81 -15.37
C ALA A 334 11.46 -10.56 -15.08
N ALA A 335 12.37 -11.14 -15.87
CA ALA A 335 13.81 -10.87 -15.77
C ALA A 335 14.09 -9.38 -16.06
N LYS A 336 13.42 -8.81 -17.08
CA LYS A 336 13.60 -7.38 -17.38
C LYS A 336 13.13 -6.47 -16.25
N LEU A 337 11.98 -6.77 -15.64
CA LEU A 337 11.47 -6.03 -14.49
C LEU A 337 12.38 -6.19 -13.26
N ASP A 338 13.06 -7.34 -13.09
CA ASP A 338 14.04 -7.55 -12.03
C ASP A 338 15.32 -6.70 -12.22
N GLU A 339 15.81 -6.59 -13.46
CA GLU A 339 16.91 -5.68 -13.81
C GLU A 339 16.55 -4.23 -13.49
N LEU A 340 15.38 -3.77 -13.94
CA LEU A 340 14.89 -2.41 -13.68
C LEU A 340 14.71 -2.18 -12.17
N ASN A 341 14.21 -3.16 -11.44
CA ASN A 341 14.08 -3.03 -9.99
C ASN A 341 15.44 -2.91 -9.30
N THR A 342 16.44 -3.69 -9.73
CA THR A 342 17.80 -3.63 -9.20
C THR A 342 18.42 -2.26 -9.45
N GLU A 343 18.27 -1.73 -10.66
CA GLU A 343 18.78 -0.39 -11.00
C GLU A 343 18.07 0.70 -10.20
N ARG A 344 16.74 0.63 -10.09
CA ARG A 344 15.95 1.56 -9.26
C ARG A 344 16.40 1.52 -7.81
N GLN A 345 16.65 0.35 -7.24
CA GLN A 345 17.13 0.21 -5.86
C GLN A 345 18.50 0.83 -5.65
N ARG A 346 19.42 0.71 -6.64
CA ARG A 346 20.74 1.37 -6.61
C ARG A 346 20.59 2.89 -6.51
N ILE A 347 19.78 3.47 -7.40
CA ILE A 347 19.46 4.91 -7.41
C ILE A 347 18.80 5.34 -6.07
N GLU A 348 17.86 4.54 -5.55
CA GLU A 348 17.19 4.81 -4.26
C GLU A 348 18.18 4.84 -3.09
N VAL A 349 19.09 3.86 -3.00
CA VAL A 349 20.05 3.77 -1.88
C VAL A 349 20.95 5.00 -1.82
N GLU A 350 21.57 5.35 -2.96
CA GLU A 350 22.48 6.50 -3.05
C GLU A 350 21.74 7.81 -2.67
N ALA A 351 20.54 8.02 -3.23
CA ALA A 351 19.77 9.23 -2.97
C ALA A 351 19.22 9.31 -1.53
N VAL A 352 18.85 8.18 -0.92
CA VAL A 352 18.37 8.12 0.47
C VAL A 352 19.51 8.36 1.46
N GLU A 353 20.71 7.86 1.18
CA GLU A 353 21.91 8.12 2.00
C GLU A 353 22.25 9.62 1.99
N GLU A 354 22.29 10.25 0.81
CA GLU A 354 22.47 11.70 0.65
C GLU A 354 21.39 12.48 1.42
N ALA A 355 20.11 12.20 1.14
CA ALA A 355 18.99 12.89 1.75
C ALA A 355 18.99 12.75 3.28
N THR A 356 19.33 11.57 3.79
CA THR A 356 19.43 11.31 5.23
C THR A 356 20.54 12.13 5.87
N ALA A 357 21.71 12.22 5.24
CA ALA A 357 22.83 12.99 5.76
C ALA A 357 22.49 14.48 5.83
N VAL A 358 21.84 15.01 4.78
CA VAL A 358 21.36 16.40 4.75
C VAL A 358 20.29 16.65 5.82
N ALA A 359 19.30 15.76 5.95
CA ALA A 359 18.28 15.87 7.00
C ALA A 359 18.89 15.86 8.41
N ALA A 360 19.83 14.95 8.68
CA ALA A 360 20.48 14.85 9.97
C ALA A 360 21.29 16.11 10.32
N ALA A 361 21.99 16.68 9.33
CA ALA A 361 22.70 17.94 9.48
C ALA A 361 21.75 19.13 9.73
N GLU A 362 20.62 19.19 9.00
CA GLU A 362 19.60 20.24 9.16
C GLU A 362 18.90 20.17 10.53
N ILE A 363 18.67 18.96 11.07
CA ILE A 363 18.09 18.77 12.41
C ILE A 363 19.12 19.11 13.50
N GLY A 364 20.38 18.71 13.31
CA GLY A 364 21.43 18.90 14.31
C GLY A 364 21.08 18.27 15.66
N SER A 365 21.30 19.01 16.75
CA SER A 365 20.96 18.60 18.12
C SER A 365 19.65 19.18 18.65
N GLY A 366 18.92 19.93 17.83
CA GLY A 366 17.66 20.58 18.21
C GLY A 366 16.43 19.76 17.80
N GLU A 367 15.25 20.39 17.85
CA GLU A 367 14.02 19.75 17.35
C GLU A 367 14.03 19.60 15.82
N GLY A 368 14.79 20.46 15.13
CA GLY A 368 14.82 20.57 13.67
C GLY A 368 13.54 21.14 13.09
N PRO A 369 13.44 21.27 11.75
CA PRO A 369 12.23 21.76 11.10
C PRO A 369 11.06 20.78 11.27
N PRO A 370 9.80 21.25 11.37
CA PRO A 370 8.64 20.37 11.49
C PRO A 370 8.42 19.52 10.23
N VAL A 371 8.84 20.02 9.06
CA VAL A 371 8.76 19.30 7.78
C VAL A 371 10.12 19.33 7.11
N LEU A 372 10.60 18.17 6.66
CA LEU A 372 11.82 18.10 5.87
C LEU A 372 11.50 18.44 4.42
N VAL A 373 12.18 19.40 3.81
CA VAL A 373 11.99 19.74 2.38
C VAL A 373 13.33 19.75 1.69
N LEU A 374 13.75 18.60 1.18
CA LEU A 374 15.09 18.42 0.61
C LEU A 374 15.04 18.43 -0.92
N ALA A 375 16.11 18.91 -1.54
CA ALA A 375 16.24 18.95 -2.99
C ALA A 375 17.66 18.61 -3.44
N SER A 376 17.81 17.92 -4.57
CA SER A 376 19.11 17.65 -5.19
C SER A 376 18.97 17.54 -6.70
N ALA A 377 19.98 18.00 -7.43
CA ALA A 377 20.08 17.80 -8.89
C ALA A 377 20.49 16.36 -9.27
N ASN A 378 20.96 15.57 -8.29
CA ASN A 378 21.36 14.17 -8.51
C ASN A 378 20.19 13.18 -8.38
N TRP A 379 19.02 13.64 -7.94
CA TRP A 379 17.88 12.76 -7.70
C TRP A 379 17.07 12.53 -8.96
N HIS A 380 16.74 11.27 -9.23
CA HIS A 380 15.86 10.92 -10.33
C HIS A 380 14.38 11.21 -9.97
N PRO A 381 13.60 11.89 -10.83
CA PRO A 381 12.18 12.20 -10.55
C PRO A 381 11.35 10.96 -10.22
N GLY A 382 11.64 9.82 -10.85
CA GLY A 382 10.97 8.53 -10.58
C GLY A 382 11.18 7.93 -9.18
N VAL A 383 12.15 8.44 -8.38
CA VAL A 383 12.46 7.92 -7.03
C VAL A 383 12.15 8.88 -5.88
N VAL A 384 11.81 10.15 -6.15
CA VAL A 384 11.63 11.15 -5.08
C VAL A 384 10.56 10.77 -4.05
N GLY A 385 9.48 10.10 -4.47
CA GLY A 385 8.47 9.58 -3.54
C GLY A 385 9.01 8.52 -2.56
N LEU A 386 10.01 7.74 -2.98
CA LEU A 386 10.67 6.74 -2.13
C LEU A 386 11.59 7.43 -1.12
N ILE A 387 12.34 8.44 -1.55
CA ILE A 387 13.19 9.25 -0.67
C ILE A 387 12.33 9.91 0.43
N ALA A 388 11.23 10.57 0.04
CA ALA A 388 10.30 11.20 0.98
C ALA A 388 9.73 10.20 2.00
N ALA A 389 9.34 9.00 1.56
CA ALA A 389 8.86 7.95 2.46
C ALA A 389 9.93 7.52 3.48
N ARG A 390 11.18 7.33 3.03
CA ARG A 390 12.31 6.93 3.89
C ARG A 390 12.65 8.01 4.92
N LEU A 391 12.65 9.27 4.51
CA LEU A 391 12.87 10.40 5.41
C LEU A 391 11.78 10.47 6.46
N LYS A 392 10.51 10.36 6.04
CA LYS A 392 9.36 10.36 6.95
C LYS A 392 9.41 9.23 7.97
N GLU A 393 9.78 8.03 7.55
CA GLU A 393 9.94 6.87 8.45
C GLU A 393 11.09 7.08 9.44
N ARG A 394 12.22 7.61 8.98
CA ARG A 394 13.44 7.75 9.78
C ARG A 394 13.35 8.88 10.82
N PHE A 395 12.77 10.01 10.44
CA PHE A 395 12.77 11.24 11.26
C PHE A 395 11.42 11.55 11.91
N ASP A 396 10.43 10.66 11.72
CA ASP A 396 9.08 10.72 12.29
C ASP A 396 8.41 12.10 12.13
N ARG A 397 8.45 12.60 10.90
CA ARG A 397 7.85 13.89 10.50
C ARG A 397 7.60 13.91 8.99
N PRO A 398 6.69 14.76 8.48
CA PRO A 398 6.48 14.87 7.05
C PRO A 398 7.77 15.24 6.31
N ALA A 399 7.90 14.74 5.08
CA ALA A 399 9.08 14.99 4.25
C ALA A 399 8.71 15.16 2.78
N PHE A 400 9.36 16.11 2.12
CA PHE A 400 9.42 16.28 0.67
C PHE A 400 10.83 15.98 0.17
N ALA A 401 10.90 15.28 -0.96
CA ALA A 401 12.11 15.16 -1.76
C ALA A 401 11.84 15.73 -3.15
N ILE A 402 12.75 16.57 -3.66
CA ILE A 402 12.61 17.31 -4.91
C ILE A 402 13.83 17.03 -5.80
N ALA A 403 13.57 16.51 -7.00
CA ALA A 403 14.57 16.42 -8.06
C ALA A 403 14.66 17.77 -8.77
N LEU A 404 15.86 18.38 -8.80
CA LEU A 404 16.10 19.63 -9.51
C LEU A 404 16.54 19.35 -10.94
N HIS A 405 15.96 20.08 -11.88
CA HIS A 405 16.26 20.01 -13.31
C HIS A 405 17.35 21.03 -13.70
N PRO A 406 18.04 20.85 -14.84
CA PRO A 406 19.10 21.75 -15.29
C PRO A 406 18.66 23.21 -15.51
N ASP A 407 17.38 23.44 -15.80
CA ASP A 407 16.78 24.77 -15.97
C ASP A 407 16.44 25.46 -14.64
N GLY A 408 16.70 24.79 -13.50
CA GLY A 408 16.41 25.27 -12.16
C GLY A 408 14.98 24.99 -11.69
N THR A 409 14.13 24.40 -12.52
CA THR A 409 12.83 23.88 -12.06
C THR A 409 13.02 22.63 -11.20
N GLY A 410 11.99 22.21 -10.48
CA GLY A 410 12.06 20.98 -9.70
C GLY A 410 10.75 20.22 -9.66
N THR A 411 10.83 18.89 -9.60
CA THR A 411 9.67 18.01 -9.41
C THR A 411 9.86 17.21 -8.14
N GLY A 412 8.88 17.28 -7.24
CA GLY A 412 8.99 16.67 -5.92
C GLY A 412 7.78 15.88 -5.49
N SER A 413 7.98 15.05 -4.46
CA SER A 413 6.91 14.32 -3.80
C SER A 413 7.05 14.41 -2.29
N GLY A 414 5.92 14.57 -1.61
CA GLY A 414 5.78 14.63 -0.17
C GLY A 414 5.14 13.37 0.42
N ARG A 415 5.51 13.02 1.65
CA ARG A 415 4.89 11.97 2.48
C ARG A 415 4.62 12.49 3.88
N SER A 416 3.40 12.26 4.38
CA SER A 416 2.92 12.79 5.65
C SER A 416 2.88 11.75 6.78
N MET A 417 2.34 12.17 7.91
CA MET A 417 2.01 11.34 9.07
C MET A 417 0.54 11.57 9.50
N PRO A 418 -0.08 10.61 10.22
CA PRO A 418 -1.45 10.77 10.69
C PRO A 418 -1.65 12.07 11.47
N GLY A 419 -2.72 12.81 11.16
CA GLY A 419 -3.01 14.12 11.77
C GLY A 419 -2.34 15.31 11.08
N VAL A 420 -1.57 15.09 10.01
CA VAL A 420 -0.94 16.16 9.22
C VAL A 420 -1.37 16.05 7.76
N ASP A 421 -2.04 17.07 7.24
CA ASP A 421 -2.58 17.09 5.87
C ASP A 421 -1.63 17.83 4.92
N LEU A 422 -0.82 17.08 4.15
CA LEU A 422 0.08 17.64 3.14
C LEU A 422 -0.67 18.14 1.91
N GLY A 423 -1.68 17.41 1.44
CA GLY A 423 -2.40 17.71 0.21
C GLY A 423 -3.02 19.10 0.26
N ARG A 424 -3.74 19.40 1.35
CA ARG A 424 -4.35 20.73 1.56
C ARG A 424 -3.32 21.86 1.57
N ALA A 425 -2.19 21.68 2.25
CA ALA A 425 -1.13 22.68 2.29
C ALA A 425 -0.51 22.91 0.91
N VAL A 426 -0.35 21.87 0.10
CA VAL A 426 0.17 21.99 -1.27
C VAL A 426 -0.81 22.68 -2.19
N ILE A 427 -2.12 22.37 -2.09
CA ILE A 427 -3.17 23.04 -2.88
C ILE A 427 -3.16 24.54 -2.57
N GLU A 428 -3.10 24.94 -1.30
CA GLU A 428 -3.02 26.34 -0.88
C GLU A 428 -1.75 27.04 -1.43
N ALA A 429 -0.62 26.34 -1.51
CA ALA A 429 0.60 26.88 -2.14
C ALA A 429 0.42 27.15 -3.65
N VAL A 430 -0.41 26.37 -4.33
CA VAL A 430 -0.75 26.61 -5.74
C VAL A 430 -1.70 27.79 -5.88
N GLU A 431 -2.77 27.83 -5.06
CA GLU A 431 -3.78 28.89 -5.08
C GLU A 431 -3.20 30.27 -4.78
N THR A 432 -2.19 30.34 -3.91
CA THR A 432 -1.46 31.58 -3.60
C THR A 432 -0.43 31.97 -4.66
N GLY A 433 -0.23 31.14 -5.69
CA GLY A 433 0.76 31.35 -6.75
C GLY A 433 2.21 31.13 -6.30
N LEU A 434 2.43 30.56 -5.12
CA LEU A 434 3.76 30.27 -4.57
C LEU A 434 4.50 29.23 -5.43
N ILE A 435 3.77 28.23 -5.91
CA ILE A 435 4.30 27.19 -6.82
C ILE A 435 3.38 27.04 -8.04
N PRO A 436 3.92 26.67 -9.22
CA PRO A 436 3.15 26.60 -10.47
C PRO A 436 2.16 25.42 -10.52
N LYS A 437 2.46 24.31 -9.85
CA LYS A 437 1.64 23.09 -9.89
C LYS A 437 1.88 22.24 -8.65
N GLY A 438 0.81 21.68 -8.11
CA GLY A 438 0.86 20.78 -6.97
C GLY A 438 -0.52 20.23 -6.65
N GLY A 439 -0.55 19.11 -5.95
CA GLY A 439 -1.80 18.46 -5.54
C GLY A 439 -1.53 17.15 -4.82
N GLY A 440 -2.57 16.54 -4.27
CA GLY A 440 -2.48 15.27 -3.57
C GLY A 440 -3.53 15.14 -2.48
N HIS A 441 -3.26 14.27 -1.51
CA HIS A 441 -4.15 13.97 -0.40
C HIS A 441 -3.41 14.17 0.93
N ALA A 442 -4.09 13.98 2.06
CA ALA A 442 -3.52 14.23 3.37
C ALA A 442 -2.16 13.53 3.61
N MET A 443 -1.99 12.30 3.11
CA MET A 443 -0.79 11.49 3.34
C MET A 443 0.32 11.62 2.29
N ALA A 444 0.04 12.19 1.12
CA ALA A 444 1.02 12.31 0.03
C ALA A 444 0.67 13.47 -0.92
N ALA A 445 1.68 14.16 -1.42
CA ALA A 445 1.49 15.24 -2.39
C ALA A 445 2.58 15.24 -3.46
N GLY A 446 2.29 15.80 -4.62
CA GLY A 446 3.24 16.12 -5.68
C GLY A 446 3.38 17.63 -5.84
N VAL A 447 4.59 18.10 -6.16
CA VAL A 447 4.87 19.53 -6.36
C VAL A 447 5.77 19.75 -7.57
N THR A 448 5.57 20.87 -8.26
CA THR A 448 6.51 21.41 -9.25
C THR A 448 6.94 22.79 -8.80
N LEU A 449 8.23 23.08 -8.86
CA LEU A 449 8.84 24.34 -8.43
C LEU A 449 9.47 25.06 -9.63
N ARG A 450 9.37 26.40 -9.65
CA ARG A 450 10.16 27.25 -10.54
C ARG A 450 11.54 27.52 -9.94
N PRO A 451 12.51 28.01 -10.73
CA PRO A 451 13.78 28.50 -10.20
C PRO A 451 13.56 29.53 -9.10
N GLY A 452 14.09 29.25 -7.91
CA GLY A 452 13.97 30.13 -6.73
C GLY A 452 12.81 29.81 -5.77
N ASP A 453 11.84 28.97 -6.16
CA ASP A 453 10.66 28.65 -5.32
C ASP A 453 11.00 27.78 -4.10
N LEU A 454 12.14 27.07 -4.08
CA LEU A 454 12.48 26.09 -3.05
C LEU A 454 12.50 26.67 -1.62
N GLY A 455 13.14 27.84 -1.43
CA GLY A 455 13.21 28.50 -0.14
C GLY A 455 11.83 28.97 0.37
N PRO A 456 11.10 29.76 -0.43
CA PRO A 456 9.73 30.16 -0.11
C PRO A 456 8.80 28.99 0.19
N PHE A 457 8.82 27.93 -0.62
CA PHE A 457 8.03 26.72 -0.40
C PHE A 457 8.38 26.02 0.92
N ARG A 458 9.68 25.89 1.23
CA ARG A 458 10.14 25.30 2.50
C ARG A 458 9.60 26.07 3.71
N SER A 459 9.66 27.40 3.69
CA SER A 459 9.14 28.23 4.79
C SER A 459 7.63 28.07 4.94
N PHE A 460 6.90 28.20 3.83
CA PHE A 460 5.44 28.12 3.82
C PHE A 460 4.92 26.81 4.42
N ILE A 461 5.47 25.67 3.99
CA ILE A 461 5.05 24.35 4.49
C ILE A 461 5.40 24.14 5.96
N ALA A 462 6.56 24.62 6.40
CA ALA A 462 6.96 24.53 7.81
C ALA A 462 6.00 25.31 8.72
N ASP A 463 5.62 26.52 8.32
CA ASP A 463 4.70 27.38 9.05
C ASP A 463 3.29 26.78 9.09
N GLN A 464 2.79 26.32 7.94
CA GLN A 464 1.43 25.81 7.81
C GLN A 464 1.20 24.50 8.58
N LEU A 465 2.24 23.67 8.73
CA LEU A 465 2.12 22.34 9.33
C LEU A 465 2.78 22.19 10.70
N GLY A 466 3.53 23.20 11.19
CA GLY A 466 4.29 23.08 12.44
C GLY A 466 3.46 22.62 13.64
N LYS A 467 2.28 23.21 13.83
CA LYS A 467 1.38 22.87 14.96
C LYS A 467 0.79 21.46 14.86
N SER A 468 0.37 21.04 13.67
CA SER A 468 -0.21 19.71 13.46
C SER A 468 0.86 18.63 13.60
N VAL A 469 2.07 18.86 13.10
CA VAL A 469 3.22 17.96 13.30
C VAL A 469 3.56 17.81 14.78
N ALA A 470 3.67 18.92 15.52
CA ALA A 470 3.96 18.86 16.96
C ALA A 470 2.92 18.03 17.72
N THR A 471 1.64 18.25 17.42
CA THR A 471 0.52 17.50 18.03
C THR A 471 0.58 16.02 17.66
N ALA A 472 0.79 15.70 16.38
CA ALA A 472 0.83 14.33 15.88
C ALA A 472 2.01 13.53 16.47
N ARG A 473 3.19 14.15 16.60
CA ARG A 473 4.37 13.53 17.22
C ARG A 473 4.16 13.29 18.71
N ALA A 474 3.59 14.24 19.43
CA ALA A 474 3.26 14.07 20.85
C ALA A 474 2.21 12.95 21.09
N ALA A 475 1.29 12.75 20.14
CA ALA A 475 0.25 11.73 20.22
C ALA A 475 0.69 10.32 19.74
N SER A 476 1.94 10.12 19.33
CA SER A 476 2.45 8.91 18.66
C SER A 476 2.65 7.67 19.54
N ALA A 477 1.83 7.48 20.57
CA ALA A 477 1.91 6.35 21.50
C ALA A 477 1.86 4.99 20.76
N LEU A 478 2.69 4.05 21.22
CA LEU A 478 2.72 2.69 20.69
C LEU A 478 1.55 1.88 21.26
N LYS A 479 0.58 1.55 20.41
CA LYS A 479 -0.56 0.70 20.77
C LYS A 479 -0.13 -0.77 20.80
N VAL A 480 -0.18 -1.38 21.98
CA VAL A 480 0.18 -2.79 22.23
C VAL A 480 -1.08 -3.65 22.23
N ASP A 481 -1.11 -4.72 21.43
CA ASP A 481 -2.25 -5.63 21.32
C ASP A 481 -2.28 -6.64 22.49
N ALA A 482 -1.12 -7.21 22.86
CA ALA A 482 -1.02 -8.17 23.96
C ALA A 482 0.41 -8.27 24.54
N ALA A 483 0.54 -8.87 25.72
CA ALA A 483 1.83 -9.27 26.30
C ALA A 483 2.09 -10.76 26.06
N LEU A 484 3.35 -11.12 25.82
CA LEU A 484 3.82 -12.50 25.59
C LEU A 484 5.16 -12.76 26.25
N THR A 485 5.40 -14.01 26.65
CA THR A 485 6.76 -14.49 26.96
C THR A 485 7.39 -15.12 25.72
N ALA A 486 8.71 -15.36 25.74
CA ALA A 486 9.37 -16.01 24.61
C ALA A 486 8.83 -17.43 24.40
N ARG A 487 8.41 -18.11 25.47
CA ARG A 487 7.73 -19.41 25.43
C ARG A 487 6.35 -19.35 24.77
N GLY A 488 5.61 -18.27 24.98
CA GLY A 488 4.26 -18.10 24.42
C GLY A 488 4.24 -17.82 22.92
N ALA A 489 5.34 -17.34 22.34
CA ALA A 489 5.49 -17.07 20.91
C ALA A 489 5.70 -18.38 20.11
N THR A 490 4.67 -19.23 20.06
CA THR A 490 4.70 -20.53 19.37
C THR A 490 4.20 -20.43 17.93
N ILE A 491 4.64 -21.35 17.05
CA ILE A 491 4.15 -21.41 15.66
C ILE A 491 2.62 -21.57 15.58
N ASP A 492 2.03 -22.41 16.44
CA ASP A 492 0.58 -22.61 16.49
C ASP A 492 -0.16 -21.29 16.80
N LEU A 493 0.34 -20.49 17.74
CA LEU A 493 -0.23 -19.17 18.02
C LEU A 493 -0.09 -18.24 16.80
N LEU A 494 1.08 -18.23 16.13
CA LEU A 494 1.30 -17.39 14.96
C LEU A 494 0.36 -17.76 13.80
N HIS A 495 0.14 -19.06 13.54
CA HIS A 495 -0.83 -19.52 12.53
C HIS A 495 -2.25 -19.02 12.84
N LYS A 496 -2.65 -19.04 14.12
CA LYS A 496 -3.95 -18.50 14.56
C LYS A 496 -4.02 -16.97 14.40
N ILE A 497 -2.93 -16.27 14.68
CA ILE A 497 -2.83 -14.82 14.46
C ILE A 497 -2.94 -14.49 12.97
N GLU A 498 -2.30 -15.26 12.08
CA GLU A 498 -2.36 -15.04 10.64
C GLU A 498 -3.78 -15.12 10.07
N LYS A 499 -4.68 -15.91 10.69
CA LYS A 499 -6.12 -15.92 10.33
C LYS A 499 -6.81 -14.58 10.62
N ALA A 500 -6.34 -13.80 11.60
CA ALA A 500 -6.81 -12.43 11.82
C ALA A 500 -6.19 -11.42 10.83
N GLY A 501 -5.17 -11.83 10.06
CA GLY A 501 -4.65 -11.14 8.89
C GLY A 501 -5.59 -11.27 7.67
N PRO A 502 -5.26 -10.65 6.52
CA PRO A 502 -3.95 -10.16 6.15
C PRO A 502 -3.68 -8.85 6.87
N PHE A 503 -2.45 -8.71 7.35
CA PHE A 503 -1.99 -7.49 7.99
C PHE A 503 -1.35 -6.55 6.97
N GLY A 504 -1.62 -5.26 7.10
CA GLY A 504 -1.20 -4.22 6.17
C GLY A 504 -1.87 -2.89 6.48
N SER A 505 -2.10 -2.08 5.44
CA SER A 505 -2.86 -0.84 5.56
C SER A 505 -4.27 -1.12 6.08
N GLY A 506 -4.81 -0.27 6.95
CA GLY A 506 -6.11 -0.47 7.61
C GLY A 506 -6.19 -1.62 8.64
N ASN A 507 -5.28 -2.61 8.58
CA ASN A 507 -5.20 -3.72 9.53
C ASN A 507 -3.74 -4.00 9.94
N PRO A 508 -3.13 -3.18 10.81
CA PRO A 508 -1.71 -3.29 11.10
C PRO A 508 -1.35 -4.61 11.80
N ASN A 509 -0.10 -5.04 11.61
CA ASN A 509 0.45 -6.19 12.34
C ASN A 509 0.27 -6.00 13.85
N PRO A 510 -0.16 -7.04 14.60
CA PRO A 510 -0.28 -6.97 16.05
C PRO A 510 1.06 -6.67 16.71
N VAL A 511 1.05 -5.74 17.67
CA VAL A 511 2.22 -5.39 18.46
C VAL A 511 2.16 -6.14 19.79
N PHE A 512 3.19 -6.93 20.05
CA PHE A 512 3.36 -7.69 21.29
C PHE A 512 4.41 -7.04 22.18
N ALA A 513 4.12 -6.96 23.46
CA ALA A 513 5.09 -6.62 24.49
C ALA A 513 5.66 -7.89 25.14
N PHE A 514 6.97 -7.92 25.32
CA PHE A 514 7.73 -8.96 25.99
C PHE A 514 8.32 -8.39 27.27
N PRO A 515 7.68 -8.65 28.44
CA PRO A 515 8.07 -7.99 29.67
C PRO A 515 9.28 -8.64 30.34
N ALA A 516 10.29 -7.82 30.70
CA ALA A 516 11.44 -8.20 31.52
C ALA A 516 12.30 -9.32 30.90
N HIS A 517 12.43 -9.31 29.58
CA HIS A 517 13.32 -10.20 28.84
C HIS A 517 14.75 -9.64 28.77
N ARG A 518 15.69 -10.46 28.30
CA ARG A 518 17.07 -10.04 28.03
C ARG A 518 17.38 -10.23 26.55
N ALA A 519 18.09 -9.28 25.96
CA ALA A 519 18.59 -9.38 24.59
C ALA A 519 19.96 -10.07 24.61
N ARG A 520 20.02 -11.38 24.34
CA ARG A 520 21.28 -12.13 24.33
C ARG A 520 21.90 -12.16 22.94
N PHE A 521 23.23 -12.17 22.88
CA PHE A 521 24.03 -12.30 21.66
C PHE A 521 23.68 -11.27 20.55
N PRO A 522 23.61 -9.96 20.87
CA PRO A 522 23.32 -8.96 19.85
C PRO A 522 24.50 -8.86 18.86
N GLN A 523 24.19 -8.88 17.56
CA GLN A 523 25.17 -8.81 16.49
C GLN A 523 24.65 -7.93 15.35
N ILE A 524 25.51 -7.07 14.82
CA ILE A 524 25.21 -6.31 13.61
C ILE A 524 25.31 -7.25 12.41
N VAL A 525 24.26 -7.31 11.59
CA VAL A 525 24.15 -8.18 10.42
C VAL A 525 23.65 -7.41 9.19
N GLY A 526 24.07 -7.87 8.01
CA GLY A 526 23.69 -7.30 6.72
C GLY A 526 24.29 -5.92 6.43
N LYS A 527 24.24 -5.51 5.17
CA LYS A 527 24.78 -4.19 4.74
C LYS A 527 23.98 -3.01 5.29
N GLY A 528 22.69 -3.21 5.59
CA GLY A 528 21.79 -2.16 6.11
C GLY A 528 21.83 -1.94 7.62
N GLY A 529 22.86 -2.42 8.32
CA GLY A 529 23.04 -2.19 9.77
C GLY A 529 21.89 -2.72 10.63
N HIS A 530 21.48 -3.96 10.43
CA HIS A 530 20.44 -4.60 11.26
C HIS A 530 21.09 -5.21 12.51
N VAL A 531 20.35 -5.36 13.61
CA VAL A 531 20.84 -6.04 14.82
C VAL A 531 20.05 -7.32 15.01
N SER A 532 20.69 -8.48 14.87
CA SER A 532 20.11 -9.77 15.23
C SER A 532 20.46 -10.11 16.67
N PHE A 533 19.51 -10.68 17.41
CA PHE A 533 19.69 -11.06 18.81
C PHE A 533 18.73 -12.19 19.19
N THR A 534 18.93 -12.77 20.38
CA THR A 534 18.02 -13.75 20.97
C THR A 534 17.31 -13.14 22.17
N LEU A 535 15.99 -13.01 22.08
CA LEU A 535 15.17 -12.59 23.19
C LEU A 535 15.00 -13.76 24.17
N THR A 536 15.37 -13.56 25.43
CA THR A 536 15.35 -14.61 26.46
C THR A 536 14.47 -14.21 27.64
N SER A 537 13.47 -15.02 28.01
CA SER A 537 12.67 -14.81 29.22
C SER A 537 13.37 -15.34 30.48
N GLU A 538 12.85 -14.96 31.66
CA GLU A 538 13.37 -15.40 32.96
C GLU A 538 13.40 -16.92 33.11
N ASP A 539 12.41 -17.62 32.57
CA ASP A 539 12.32 -19.08 32.54
C ASP A 539 13.26 -19.77 31.52
N GLY A 540 14.15 -19.00 30.89
CA GLY A 540 15.15 -19.48 29.94
C GLY A 540 14.65 -19.74 28.52
N ALA A 541 13.36 -19.54 28.23
CA ALA A 541 12.86 -19.70 26.86
C ALA A 541 13.46 -18.63 25.93
N ARG A 542 13.67 -19.01 24.66
CA ARG A 542 14.40 -18.22 23.67
C ARG A 542 13.54 -17.98 22.43
N LEU A 543 13.67 -16.78 21.87
CA LEU A 543 13.00 -16.36 20.64
C LEU A 543 13.99 -15.61 19.76
N LYS A 544 14.10 -16.02 18.49
CA LYS A 544 14.94 -15.34 17.49
C LYS A 544 14.39 -13.95 17.24
N ALA A 545 15.25 -12.93 17.25
CA ALA A 545 14.83 -11.56 17.09
C ALA A 545 15.72 -10.77 16.12
N ILE A 546 15.13 -9.74 15.52
CA ILE A 546 15.82 -8.79 14.64
C ILE A 546 15.29 -7.38 14.83
N ALA A 547 16.20 -6.41 14.89
CA ALA A 547 15.91 -4.98 14.82
C ALA A 547 16.46 -4.45 13.49
N PHE A 548 15.58 -4.14 12.54
CA PHE A 548 15.99 -3.65 11.24
C PHE A 548 16.55 -2.23 11.33
N ARG A 549 17.71 -2.01 10.69
CA ARG A 549 18.41 -0.73 10.59
C ARG A 549 18.67 -0.06 11.95
N ALA A 550 18.94 -0.87 12.97
CA ALA A 550 19.11 -0.40 14.34
C ALA A 550 20.57 -0.05 14.70
N ALA A 551 21.56 -0.43 13.89
CA ALA A 551 22.94 -0.06 14.15
C ALA A 551 23.11 1.47 14.21
N ASN A 552 23.87 1.97 15.18
CA ASN A 552 24.07 3.40 15.43
C ASN A 552 22.77 4.19 15.68
N THR A 553 21.78 3.54 16.27
CA THR A 553 20.54 4.17 16.74
C THR A 553 20.37 3.93 18.24
N PRO A 554 19.52 4.69 18.96
CA PRO A 554 19.26 4.46 20.38
C PRO A 554 18.85 3.02 20.72
N LEU A 555 18.08 2.35 19.83
CA LEU A 555 17.71 0.95 20.01
C LEU A 555 18.91 0.01 19.90
N GLY A 556 19.75 0.19 18.87
CA GLY A 556 20.95 -0.63 18.69
C GLY A 556 21.94 -0.46 19.83
N ASP A 557 22.15 0.77 20.28
CA ASP A 557 23.05 1.07 21.40
C ASP A 557 22.60 0.35 22.68
N ILE A 558 21.30 0.37 22.98
CA ILE A 558 20.75 -0.34 24.14
C ILE A 558 20.83 -1.86 23.98
N LEU A 559 20.51 -2.39 22.80
CA LEU A 559 20.66 -3.83 22.52
C LEU A 559 22.10 -4.30 22.74
N MET A 560 23.08 -3.50 22.33
CA MET A 560 24.50 -3.86 22.42
C MET A 560 25.07 -3.67 23.84
N ARG A 561 24.70 -2.60 24.54
CA ARG A 561 25.30 -2.22 25.84
C ARG A 561 24.60 -2.84 27.05
N ASP A 562 23.27 -2.94 27.03
CA ASP A 562 22.45 -3.37 28.18
C ASP A 562 21.90 -4.78 28.01
N ASN A 563 22.58 -5.61 27.22
CA ASN A 563 22.16 -6.97 26.83
C ASN A 563 21.90 -7.92 28.03
N GLU A 564 22.45 -7.60 29.20
CA GLU A 564 22.26 -8.36 30.43
C GLU A 564 21.12 -7.83 31.30
N GLN A 565 20.59 -6.62 31.11
CA GLN A 565 19.51 -6.12 31.96
C GLN A 565 18.13 -6.61 31.50
N PRO A 566 17.18 -6.86 32.42
CA PRO A 566 15.80 -7.10 32.05
C PRO A 566 15.19 -5.82 31.46
N LEU A 567 14.67 -5.93 30.24
CA LEU A 567 14.04 -4.85 29.49
C LEU A 567 12.63 -5.28 29.03
N HIS A 568 11.77 -4.31 28.79
CA HIS A 568 10.54 -4.53 28.04
C HIS A 568 10.83 -4.34 26.56
N PHE A 569 10.38 -5.27 25.71
CA PHE A 569 10.52 -5.17 24.25
C PHE A 569 9.13 -5.13 23.61
N ALA A 570 8.92 -4.25 22.64
CA ALA A 570 7.68 -4.22 21.87
C ALA A 570 7.98 -4.38 20.38
N GLY A 571 7.15 -5.16 19.68
CA GLY A 571 7.37 -5.45 18.27
C GLY A 571 6.36 -6.43 17.69
N THR A 572 6.59 -6.89 16.46
CA THR A 572 5.69 -7.81 15.76
C THR A 572 6.27 -9.23 15.71
N LEU A 573 5.41 -10.23 15.56
CA LEU A 573 5.80 -11.62 15.38
C LEU A 573 5.47 -12.08 13.96
N ASN A 574 6.43 -12.74 13.31
CA ASN A 574 6.26 -13.29 11.97
C ASN A 574 6.75 -14.76 11.94
N ILE A 575 6.23 -15.54 10.99
CA ILE A 575 6.76 -16.87 10.67
C ILE A 575 7.92 -16.71 9.69
N ASP A 576 9.11 -17.15 10.09
CA ASP A 576 10.30 -17.21 9.25
C ASP A 576 10.43 -18.61 8.64
N HIS A 577 10.56 -18.70 7.33
CA HIS A 577 10.77 -19.96 6.61
C HIS A 577 12.26 -20.11 6.28
N TYR A 578 12.98 -20.84 7.13
CA TYR A 578 14.42 -21.08 6.95
C TYR A 578 14.70 -22.57 6.73
N GLN A 579 15.34 -22.90 5.60
CA GLN A 579 15.67 -24.29 5.22
C GLN A 579 14.47 -25.25 5.30
N GLY A 580 13.29 -24.79 4.88
CA GLY A 580 12.06 -25.59 4.89
C GLY A 580 11.43 -25.80 6.28
N ARG A 581 11.92 -25.11 7.32
CA ARG A 581 11.33 -25.12 8.66
C ARG A 581 10.73 -23.76 9.00
N GLU A 582 9.57 -23.79 9.62
CA GLU A 582 8.93 -22.62 10.21
C GLU A 582 9.50 -22.35 11.61
N GLN A 583 9.84 -21.10 11.87
CA GLN A 583 10.23 -20.66 13.21
C GLN A 583 9.63 -19.28 13.54
N PRO A 584 9.21 -19.04 14.79
CA PRO A 584 8.77 -17.72 15.21
C PRO A 584 9.96 -16.76 15.20
N GLN A 585 9.77 -15.58 14.62
CA GLN A 585 10.75 -14.49 14.68
C GLN A 585 10.10 -13.22 15.19
N PHE A 586 10.74 -12.59 16.17
CA PHE A 586 10.35 -11.29 16.69
C PHE A 586 11.06 -10.16 15.93
N ARG A 587 10.28 -9.21 15.44
CA ARG A 587 10.80 -7.96 14.87
C ARG A 587 10.62 -6.83 15.87
N LEU A 588 11.73 -6.29 16.34
CA LEU A 588 11.73 -5.22 17.33
C LEU A 588 11.22 -3.90 16.73
N SER A 589 10.34 -3.22 17.47
CA SER A 589 9.86 -1.87 17.18
C SER A 589 10.22 -0.85 18.26
N ASP A 590 10.35 -1.28 19.52
CA ASP A 590 10.70 -0.41 20.64
C ASP A 590 11.26 -1.16 21.85
N ILE A 591 11.94 -0.44 22.73
CA ILE A 591 12.44 -0.93 24.02
C ILE A 591 12.02 0.05 25.12
N ALA A 592 11.71 -0.45 26.30
CA ALA A 592 11.54 0.34 27.50
C ALA A 592 12.24 -0.31 28.69
N ARG A 593 12.65 0.51 29.66
CA ARG A 593 13.16 0.00 30.94
C ARG A 593 11.96 -0.25 31.86
N PRO A 594 11.92 -1.38 32.61
CA PRO A 594 10.91 -1.58 33.63
C PRO A 594 10.93 -0.44 34.64
N ALA A 595 9.75 0.01 35.08
CA ALA A 595 9.65 0.94 36.20
C ALA A 595 10.30 0.30 37.44
N ARG A 596 11.07 1.09 38.18
CA ARG A 596 11.74 0.64 39.42
C ARG A 596 10.78 0.58 40.58
#